data_AF-A0A1G2GVR6-F1
#
_entry.id   AF-A0A1G2GVR6-F1
#
_cell.length_a   1.000
_cell.length_b   1.000
_cell.length_c   1.000
_cell.angle_alpha   90.00
_cell.angle_beta   90.00
_cell.angle_gamma   90.00
#
_symmetry.space_group_name_H-M   'P 1'
#
loop_
_entity.id
_entity.type
_entity.pdbx_description
1 polymer ?
#
loop_
_entity_poly.entity_id
_entity_poly.type
_entity_poly.pdbx_seq_one_letter_code
_entity_poly.pdbx_strand_id
1 'polypeptide(L)'
;MRQVVVTKSQRTPNEVDRLQEKIQSLRDGCEHDFRLLRKVKLPESKVKGIFILGSHHGEVDECILRCLHCSQTKSLDLLKTCPWCLEKLKAGQIEGYGSREKYFGQKHLYYSAKRYTCKSCNFIGVTDEWDQ
;
A
#
# COMPACT_ATOMS: atom_id res chain seq x y z
N MET A 1 -13.26 -39.69 17.73
CA MET A 1 -13.87 -39.25 16.46
C MET A 1 -12.75 -38.98 15.45
N ARG A 2 -12.70 -39.71 14.34
CA ARG A 2 -11.74 -39.44 13.25
C ARG A 2 -12.37 -38.44 12.29
N GLN A 3 -11.83 -37.23 12.20
CA GLN A 3 -12.22 -36.24 11.20
C GLN A 3 -11.66 -36.67 9.85
N VAL A 4 -12.54 -37.07 8.91
CA VAL A 4 -12.15 -37.35 7.52
C VAL A 4 -12.05 -36.03 6.79
N VAL A 5 -10.82 -35.56 6.55
CA VAL A 5 -10.58 -34.38 5.71
C VAL A 5 -10.52 -34.87 4.25
N VAL A 6 -11.62 -34.68 3.52
CA VAL A 6 -11.66 -34.96 2.07
C VAL A 6 -10.97 -33.81 1.35
N THR A 7 -9.95 -34.12 0.55
CA THR A 7 -9.22 -33.13 -0.25
C THR A 7 -10.11 -32.56 -1.37
N LYS A 8 -9.90 -31.27 -1.70
CA LYS A 8 -10.71 -30.52 -2.70
C LYS A 8 -10.87 -31.24 -4.06
N SER A 9 -9.92 -32.07 -4.44
CA SER A 9 -9.86 -32.78 -5.72
C SER A 9 -10.83 -33.98 -5.84
N GLN A 10 -11.46 -34.43 -4.74
CA GLN A 10 -12.29 -35.64 -4.72
C GLN A 10 -13.80 -35.35 -4.52
N ARG A 11 -14.22 -34.08 -4.48
CA ARG A 11 -15.63 -33.72 -4.27
C ARG A 11 -16.32 -33.24 -5.54
N THR A 12 -17.57 -33.63 -5.74
CA THR A 12 -18.44 -33.05 -6.76
C THR A 12 -18.68 -31.56 -6.43
N PRO A 13 -18.48 -30.63 -7.38
CA PRO A 13 -18.68 -29.20 -7.13
C PRO A 13 -20.11 -28.90 -6.69
N ASN A 14 -20.24 -28.30 -5.51
CA ASN A 14 -21.53 -27.83 -5.02
C ASN A 14 -21.86 -26.44 -5.57
N GLU A 15 -23.00 -25.87 -5.18
CA GLU A 15 -23.41 -24.54 -5.66
C GLU A 15 -22.42 -23.43 -5.26
N VAL A 16 -21.79 -23.54 -4.09
CA VAL A 16 -20.78 -22.58 -3.62
C VAL A 16 -19.54 -22.62 -4.51
N ASP A 17 -19.08 -23.81 -4.90
CA ASP A 17 -17.94 -23.99 -5.81
C ASP A 17 -18.23 -23.33 -7.17
N ARG A 18 -19.40 -23.59 -7.74
CA ARG A 18 -19.83 -23.00 -9.02
C ARG A 18 -19.96 -21.47 -8.94
N LEU A 19 -20.45 -20.95 -7.81
CA LEU A 19 -20.51 -19.51 -7.56
C LEU A 19 -19.11 -18.90 -7.47
N GLN A 20 -18.16 -19.56 -6.82
CA GLN A 20 -16.77 -19.10 -6.74
C GLN A 20 -16.10 -19.08 -8.12
N GLU A 21 -16.28 -20.11 -8.94
CA GLU A 21 -15.79 -20.16 -10.32
C GLU A 21 -16.37 -19.02 -11.16
N LYS A 22 -17.68 -18.77 -11.04
CA LYS A 22 -18.33 -17.65 -11.75
C LYS A 22 -17.78 -16.29 -11.30
N ILE A 23 -17.57 -16.08 -10.01
CA ILE A 23 -16.93 -14.86 -9.48
C ILE A 23 -15.51 -14.72 -10.03
N GLN A 24 -14.75 -15.82 -10.10
CA GLN A 24 -13.39 -15.79 -10.63
C GLN A 24 -13.39 -15.44 -12.13
N SER A 25 -14.24 -16.06 -12.93
CA SER A 25 -14.38 -15.75 -14.35
C SER A 25 -14.77 -14.28 -14.60
N LEU A 26 -15.66 -13.71 -13.79
CA LEU A 26 -16.01 -12.29 -13.84
C LEU A 26 -14.82 -11.38 -13.49
N ARG A 27 -13.92 -11.80 -12.60
CA ARG A 27 -12.71 -11.05 -12.25
C ARG A 27 -11.64 -11.16 -13.33
N ASP A 28 -11.45 -12.35 -13.90
CA ASP A 28 -10.44 -12.60 -14.94
C ASP A 28 -10.74 -11.84 -16.24
N GLY A 29 -12.02 -11.64 -16.56
CA GLY A 29 -12.47 -10.84 -17.71
C GLY A 29 -12.67 -9.35 -17.42
N CYS A 30 -12.32 -8.87 -16.23
CA CYS A 30 -12.60 -7.49 -15.81
C CYS A 30 -11.53 -6.51 -16.30
N GLU A 31 -11.93 -5.46 -17.01
CA GLU A 31 -11.10 -4.28 -17.22
C GLU A 31 -11.06 -3.45 -15.93
N HIS A 32 -10.06 -3.70 -15.08
CA HIS A 32 -10.04 -3.11 -13.74
C HIS A 32 -9.88 -1.57 -13.75
N ASP A 33 -10.91 -0.85 -13.29
CA ASP A 33 -10.80 0.54 -12.83
C ASP A 33 -10.71 0.58 -11.28
N PHE A 34 -9.49 0.71 -10.77
CA PHE A 34 -9.23 0.77 -9.33
C PHE A 34 -9.33 2.20 -8.78
N ARG A 35 -10.12 2.37 -7.72
CA ARG A 35 -10.23 3.63 -6.96
C ARG A 35 -9.92 3.44 -5.50
N LEU A 36 -9.51 4.52 -4.84
CA LEU A 36 -9.33 4.54 -3.39
C LEU A 36 -10.68 4.30 -2.70
N LEU A 37 -10.73 3.27 -1.87
CA LEU A 37 -11.94 2.96 -1.11
C LEU A 37 -12.23 4.01 -0.04
N ARG A 38 -11.17 4.62 0.52
CA ARG A 38 -11.22 5.63 1.59
C ARG A 38 -10.11 6.64 1.38
N LYS A 39 -10.32 7.86 1.88
CA LYS A 39 -9.25 8.88 1.93
C LYS A 39 -8.11 8.36 2.81
N VAL A 40 -6.91 8.37 2.27
CA VAL A 40 -5.70 8.02 3.01
C VAL A 40 -5.42 9.12 4.03
N LYS A 41 -5.28 8.74 5.31
CA LYS A 41 -4.81 9.62 6.37
C LYS A 41 -3.35 9.31 6.63
N LEU A 42 -2.46 10.13 6.09
CA LEU A 42 -1.03 10.03 6.39
C LEU A 42 -0.67 11.00 7.52
N PRO A 43 0.18 10.59 8.47
CA PRO A 43 0.75 11.52 9.43
C PRO A 43 1.63 12.54 8.72
N GLU A 44 1.54 13.80 9.13
CA GLU A 44 2.43 14.84 8.64
C GLU A 44 3.79 14.74 9.35
N SER A 45 4.85 14.99 8.59
CA SER A 45 6.20 15.17 9.08
C SER A 45 6.30 16.44 9.94
N LYS A 46 7.40 16.59 10.69
CA LYS A 46 7.79 17.87 11.31
C LYS A 46 8.01 18.97 10.27
N VAL A 47 8.37 18.63 9.04
CA VAL A 47 8.42 19.59 7.92
C VAL A 47 7.03 19.68 7.29
N LYS A 48 6.45 20.89 7.32
CA LYS A 48 5.12 21.15 6.79
C LYS A 48 4.99 20.75 5.32
N GLY A 49 3.86 20.15 4.96
CA GLY A 49 3.55 19.71 3.61
C GLY A 49 4.25 18.42 3.18
N ILE A 50 4.91 17.73 4.11
CA ILE A 50 5.57 16.44 3.86
C ILE A 50 4.88 15.37 4.72
N PHE A 51 4.60 14.20 4.15
CA PHE A 51 3.85 13.13 4.80
C PHE A 51 4.74 11.91 5.08
N ILE A 52 4.48 11.21 6.18
CA ILE A 52 5.20 9.99 6.53
C ILE A 52 4.53 8.81 5.83
N LEU A 53 5.28 8.12 4.96
CA LEU A 53 4.85 6.94 4.21
C LEU A 53 5.14 5.63 4.95
N GLY A 54 6.06 5.68 5.91
CA GLY A 54 6.49 4.58 6.74
C GLY A 54 7.53 5.09 7.73
N SER A 55 7.51 4.58 8.96
CA SER A 55 8.60 4.82 9.91
C SER A 55 8.88 3.55 10.69
N HIS A 56 10.08 3.43 11.23
CA HIS A 56 10.43 2.28 12.07
C HIS A 56 9.48 2.13 13.29
N HIS A 57 8.83 3.20 13.75
CA HIS A 57 8.03 3.20 14.98
C HIS A 57 6.54 3.47 14.77
N GLY A 58 6.09 3.55 13.52
CA GLY A 58 4.72 3.94 13.20
C GLY A 58 4.19 3.17 12.02
N GLU A 59 3.13 2.40 12.27
CA GLU A 59 2.31 1.78 11.24
C GLU A 59 1.55 2.88 10.49
N VAL A 60 1.64 2.85 9.16
CA VAL A 60 0.80 3.67 8.30
C VAL A 60 -0.38 2.81 7.87
N ASP A 61 -1.59 3.35 7.98
CA ASP A 61 -2.81 2.65 7.59
C ASP A 61 -2.71 2.09 6.17
N GLU A 62 -3.10 0.83 6.01
CA GLU A 62 -3.10 0.18 4.71
C GLU A 62 -4.05 0.90 3.75
N CYS A 63 -3.52 1.26 2.58
CA CYS A 63 -4.26 1.96 1.56
C CYS A 63 -4.89 0.96 0.58
N ILE A 64 -6.21 0.74 0.70
CA ILE A 64 -6.91 -0.25 -0.13
C ILE A 64 -7.55 0.41 -1.35
N LEU A 65 -7.19 -0.09 -2.53
CA LEU A 65 -7.89 0.17 -3.79
C LEU A 65 -9.00 -0.86 -3.99
N ARG A 66 -10.11 -0.44 -4.59
CA ARG A 66 -11.22 -1.31 -5.00
C ARG A 66 -11.56 -1.06 -6.46
N CYS A 67 -11.70 -2.14 -7.23
CA CYS A 67 -12.20 -2.09 -8.59
C CYS A 67 -13.70 -1.76 -8.59
N LEU A 68 -14.11 -0.78 -9.39
CA LEU A 68 -15.52 -0.38 -9.49
C LEU A 68 -16.41 -1.44 -10.16
N HIS A 69 -15.84 -2.32 -10.99
CA HIS A 69 -16.60 -3.29 -11.77
C HIS A 69 -16.75 -4.65 -11.06
N CYS A 70 -15.63 -5.23 -10.59
CA CYS A 70 -15.65 -6.56 -9.98
C CYS A 70 -15.48 -6.55 -8.45
N SER A 71 -15.38 -5.37 -7.83
CA SER A 71 -15.14 -5.19 -6.39
C SER A 71 -13.86 -5.85 -5.85
N GLN A 72 -12.95 -6.29 -6.72
CA GLN A 72 -11.64 -6.79 -6.31
C GLN A 72 -10.87 -5.69 -5.58
N THR A 73 -10.22 -6.06 -4.49
CA THR A 73 -9.39 -5.16 -3.70
C THR A 73 -7.91 -5.42 -3.94
N LYS A 74 -7.10 -4.38 -3.78
CA LYS A 74 -5.64 -4.46 -3.84
C LYS A 74 -5.03 -3.43 -2.91
N SER A 75 -3.95 -3.80 -2.23
CA SER A 75 -3.16 -2.88 -1.40
C SER A 75 -2.32 -1.96 -2.28
N LEU A 76 -2.34 -0.67 -1.96
CA LEU A 76 -1.54 0.37 -2.61
C LEU A 76 -0.16 0.41 -1.96
N ASP A 77 0.88 0.24 -2.77
CA ASP A 77 2.26 0.45 -2.33
C ASP A 77 2.56 1.95 -2.30
N LEU A 78 2.57 2.51 -1.09
CA LEU A 78 2.80 3.93 -0.80
C LEU A 78 4.23 4.39 -1.13
N LEU A 79 5.20 3.49 -1.32
CA LEU A 79 6.56 3.83 -1.74
C LEU A 79 6.67 3.93 -3.27
N LYS A 80 5.71 3.38 -4.00
CA LYS A 80 5.69 3.38 -5.47
C LYS A 80 4.59 4.24 -6.06
N THR A 81 3.49 4.45 -5.35
CA THR A 81 2.26 5.03 -5.91
C THR A 81 1.72 6.13 -5.00
N CYS A 82 1.33 7.26 -5.60
CA CYS A 82 0.84 8.42 -4.89
C CYS A 82 -0.56 8.14 -4.31
N PRO A 83 -0.79 8.36 -3.01
CA PRO A 83 -2.09 8.13 -2.37
C PRO A 83 -3.17 9.16 -2.76
N TRP A 84 -2.83 10.21 -3.51
CA TRP A 84 -3.79 11.25 -3.90
C TRP A 84 -4.24 11.15 -5.36
N CYS A 85 -3.32 10.88 -6.28
CA CYS A 85 -3.61 10.81 -7.71
C CYS A 85 -3.34 9.44 -8.35
N LEU A 86 -2.86 8.47 -7.56
CA LEU A 86 -2.52 7.10 -8.01
C LEU A 86 -1.41 7.00 -9.07
N GLU A 87 -0.72 8.11 -9.35
CA GLU A 87 0.44 8.14 -10.23
C GLU A 87 1.70 7.62 -9.54
N LYS A 88 2.70 7.22 -10.34
CA LYS A 88 3.98 6.72 -9.82
C LYS A 88 4.73 7.79 -9.01
N LEU A 89 5.25 7.40 -7.86
CA LEU A 89 6.17 8.21 -7.07
C LEU A 89 7.60 8.08 -7.60
N LYS A 90 8.32 9.19 -7.61
CA LYS A 90 9.75 9.21 -7.85
C LYS A 90 10.49 9.16 -6.51
N ALA A 91 11.24 8.08 -6.30
CA ALA A 91 12.17 7.98 -5.18
C ALA A 91 13.33 8.96 -5.38
N GLY A 92 13.62 9.72 -4.33
CA GLY A 92 14.79 10.59 -4.23
C GLY A 92 16.00 9.87 -3.65
N GLN A 93 17.07 10.62 -3.46
CA GLN A 93 18.25 10.16 -2.72
C GLN A 93 17.96 10.17 -1.21
N ILE A 94 18.73 9.37 -0.48
CA ILE A 94 18.76 9.39 0.98
C ILE A 94 19.38 10.72 1.41
N GLU A 95 18.73 11.46 2.31
CA GLU A 95 19.19 12.81 2.70
C GLU A 95 20.33 12.80 3.74
N GLY A 96 20.78 11.62 4.16
CA GLY A 96 21.93 11.42 5.03
C GLY A 96 21.69 11.78 6.50
N TYR A 97 22.79 11.86 7.25
CA TYR A 97 22.77 12.01 8.71
C TYR A 97 21.97 13.23 9.18
N GLY A 98 21.16 13.06 10.23
CA GLY A 98 20.33 14.12 10.82
C GLY A 98 19.00 14.38 10.10
N SER A 99 18.78 13.80 8.91
CA SER A 99 17.51 13.90 8.19
C SER A 99 16.33 13.33 8.99
N ARG A 100 16.54 12.27 9.78
CA ARG A 100 15.49 11.70 10.62
C ARG A 100 15.00 12.67 11.69
N GLU A 101 15.91 13.42 12.33
CA GLU A 101 15.56 14.44 13.31
C GLU A 101 14.73 15.56 12.67
N LYS A 102 15.10 15.96 11.44
CA LYS A 102 14.37 16.97 10.67
C LYS A 102 12.94 16.55 10.32
N TYR A 103 12.72 15.33 9.83
CA TYR A 103 11.40 14.91 9.32
C TYR A 103 10.54 14.20 10.36
N PHE A 104 11.14 13.39 11.23
CA PHE A 104 10.43 12.56 12.21
C PHE A 104 10.54 13.10 13.64
N GLY A 105 11.44 14.05 13.90
CA GLY A 105 11.66 14.61 15.24
C GLY A 105 12.42 13.66 16.18
N GLN A 106 13.04 12.62 15.65
CA GLN A 106 13.79 11.63 16.42
C GLN A 106 15.15 11.39 15.78
N LYS A 107 16.19 11.29 16.61
CA LYS A 107 17.53 10.94 16.17
C LYS A 107 17.72 9.43 16.21
N HIS A 108 18.23 8.85 15.14
CA HIS A 108 18.63 7.44 15.09
C HIS A 108 19.86 7.31 14.19
N LEU A 109 20.91 6.64 14.69
CA LEU A 109 22.23 6.67 14.05
C LEU A 109 22.29 5.91 12.72
N TYR A 110 21.42 4.92 12.52
CA TYR A 110 21.44 4.00 11.37
C TYR A 110 20.35 4.23 10.33
N TYR A 111 19.49 5.23 10.53
CA TYR A 111 18.39 5.51 9.62
C TYR A 111 18.44 6.94 9.13
N SER A 112 18.20 7.09 7.84
CA SER A 112 18.10 8.36 7.15
C SER A 112 16.77 8.45 6.44
N ALA A 113 16.27 9.67 6.26
CA ALA A 113 15.02 9.91 5.55
C ALA A 113 15.26 9.83 4.04
N LYS A 114 14.38 9.11 3.34
CA LYS A 114 14.31 9.10 1.89
C LYS A 114 13.02 9.75 1.43
N ARG A 115 13.12 10.70 0.51
CA ARG A 115 11.98 11.45 0.00
C ARG A 115 11.38 10.80 -1.24
N TYR A 116 10.07 10.87 -1.36
CA TYR A 116 9.28 10.41 -2.49
C TYR A 116 8.46 11.60 -2.99
N THR A 117 8.46 11.84 -4.29
CA THR A 117 7.75 12.98 -4.89
C THR A 117 6.81 12.52 -5.98
N CYS A 118 5.60 13.06 -6.00
CA CYS A 118 4.67 12.88 -7.10
C CYS A 118 4.80 14.03 -8.09
N LYS A 119 5.01 13.73 -9.37
CA LYS A 119 5.08 14.74 -10.42
C LYS A 119 3.72 15.36 -10.76
N SER A 120 2.63 14.66 -10.46
CA SER A 120 1.29 15.02 -10.94
C SER A 120 0.48 15.87 -9.95
N CYS A 121 0.74 15.77 -8.63
CA CYS A 121 -0.08 16.46 -7.62
C CYS A 121 0.72 17.12 -6.49
N ASN A 122 2.02 17.38 -6.68
CA ASN A 122 2.92 18.00 -5.69
C ASN A 122 3.01 17.26 -4.34
N PHE A 123 2.50 16.03 -4.24
CA PHE A 123 2.65 15.20 -3.06
C PHE A 123 4.12 14.93 -2.75
N ILE A 124 4.49 15.07 -1.48
CA ILE A 124 5.82 14.74 -0.96
C ILE A 124 5.66 13.80 0.23
N GLY A 125 6.24 12.61 0.12
CA GLY A 125 6.33 11.64 1.19
C GLY A 125 7.76 11.43 1.66
N VAL A 126 7.93 10.97 2.88
CA VAL A 126 9.22 10.52 3.43
C VAL A 126 9.05 9.18 4.14
N THR A 127 10.08 8.35 4.05
CA THR A 127 10.18 7.11 4.84
C THR A 127 11.54 7.03 5.50
N ASP A 128 11.61 6.29 6.60
CA ASP A 128 12.88 5.83 7.15
C ASP A 128 13.48 4.75 6.26
N GLU A 129 14.75 4.90 5.90
CA GLU A 129 15.54 3.89 5.21
C GLU A 129 16.83 3.64 5.99
N TRP A 130 17.27 2.38 5.98
CA TRP A 130 18.53 2.00 6.60
C TRP A 130 19.70 2.48 5.73
N ASP A 131 20.66 3.17 6.35
CA ASP A 131 21.72 3.94 5.68
C ASP A 131 23.11 3.35 5.98
N GLN A 132 23.29 2.03 5.77
CA GLN A 132 24.59 1.35 5.82
C GLN A 132 25.06 0.92 4.43
#